data_AF-A0A9E5D677-F1
#
_entry.id   AF-A0A9E5D677-F1
#
_cell.length_a   1.000
_cell.length_b   1.000
_cell.length_c   1.000
_cell.angle_alpha   90.00
_cell.angle_beta   90.00
_cell.angle_gamma   90.00
#
_symmetry.space_group_name_H-M   'P 1'
#
loop_
_entity.id
_entity.type
_entity.pdbx_description
1 polymer ?
#
loop_
_entity_poly.entity_id
_entity_poly.type
_entity_poly.pdbx_seq_one_letter_code
_entity_poly.pdbx_strand_id
1 'polypeptide(L)'
;QFHRQGWDKQRIREEMFRRARMTFEELMIGQEPKAFEIAHPEMQWLWDSPKTMLPVVESPECYSIAVVGAAAGRGAFFWGAGAPVTRLIKP
;
A
#
# COMPACT_ATOMS: atom_id res chain seq x y z
N GLN A 1 -3.27 8.00 -22.74
CA GLN A 1 -3.51 9.12 -21.81
C GLN A 1 -4.37 8.60 -20.66
N PHE A 2 -3.81 8.48 -19.45
CA PHE A 2 -4.50 7.96 -18.25
C PHE A 2 -5.80 8.72 -17.94
N HIS A 3 -5.77 10.05 -18.04
CA HIS A 3 -6.95 10.88 -17.78
C HIS A 3 -8.13 10.59 -18.74
N ARG A 4 -7.86 10.32 -20.03
CA ARG A 4 -8.91 9.94 -21.01
C ARG A 4 -9.57 8.59 -20.72
N GLN A 5 -8.93 7.75 -19.90
CA GLN A 5 -9.46 6.46 -19.45
C GLN A 5 -10.10 6.58 -18.05
N GLY A 6 -10.30 7.80 -17.54
CA GLY A 6 -10.91 8.07 -16.24
C GLY A 6 -9.97 7.83 -15.05
N TRP A 7 -8.65 7.77 -15.27
CA TRP A 7 -7.67 7.74 -14.19
C TRP A 7 -7.28 9.16 -13.81
N ASP A 8 -7.76 9.59 -12.64
CA ASP A 8 -7.26 10.78 -11.95
C ASP A 8 -6.44 10.38 -10.71
N LYS A 9 -5.90 11.37 -10.00
CA LYS A 9 -5.11 11.10 -8.79
C LYS A 9 -5.93 10.38 -7.73
N GLN A 10 -7.19 10.77 -7.54
CA GLN A 10 -8.04 10.21 -6.49
C GLN A 10 -8.31 8.73 -6.74
N ARG A 11 -8.70 8.37 -7.95
CA ARG A 11 -8.91 6.99 -8.37
C ARG A 11 -7.66 6.14 -8.23
N ILE A 12 -6.48 6.69 -8.53
CA ILE A 12 -5.22 5.97 -8.33
C ILE A 12 -4.99 5.70 -6.84
N ARG A 13 -5.24 6.68 -5.95
CA ARG A 13 -5.13 6.49 -4.50
C ARG A 13 -6.08 5.41 -3.99
N GLU A 14 -7.33 5.47 -4.40
CA GLU A 14 -8.36 4.50 -4.03
C GLU A 14 -7.98 3.09 -4.48
N GLU A 15 -7.50 2.94 -5.71
CA GLU A 15 -7.12 1.65 -6.26
C GLU A 15 -5.85 1.11 -5.59
N MET A 16 -4.88 1.97 -5.27
CA MET A 16 -3.70 1.60 -4.48
C MET A 16 -4.10 1.16 -3.08
N PHE A 17 -4.95 1.94 -2.39
CA PHE A 17 -5.48 1.60 -1.08
C PHE A 17 -6.20 0.25 -1.10
N ARG A 18 -7.09 0.02 -2.09
CA ARG A 18 -7.84 -1.24 -2.23
C ARG A 18 -6.92 -2.45 -2.36
N ARG A 19 -5.78 -2.30 -3.04
CA ARG A 19 -4.80 -3.38 -3.28
C ARG A 19 -3.77 -3.52 -2.16
N ALA A 20 -3.58 -2.50 -1.33
CA ALA A 20 -2.62 -2.49 -0.23
C ALA A 20 -3.14 -3.34 0.94
N ARG A 21 -3.11 -4.66 0.76
CA ARG A 21 -3.54 -5.64 1.73
C ARG A 21 -2.45 -6.70 1.93
N MET A 22 -2.26 -7.13 3.17
CA MET A 22 -1.43 -8.28 3.55
C MET A 22 -2.21 -9.16 4.51
N THR A 23 -1.85 -10.43 4.59
CA THR A 23 -2.44 -11.33 5.58
C THR A 23 -2.00 -10.93 6.99
N PHE A 24 -2.82 -11.25 7.99
CA PHE A 24 -2.44 -11.05 9.39
C PHE A 24 -1.15 -11.80 9.73
N GLU A 25 -0.98 -13.04 9.25
CA GLU A 25 0.26 -13.80 9.45
C GLU A 25 1.50 -13.09 8.92
N GLU A 26 1.43 -12.47 7.74
CA GLU A 26 2.56 -11.71 7.18
C GLU A 26 2.85 -10.43 7.98
N LEU A 27 1.81 -9.75 8.48
CA LEU A 27 1.97 -8.53 9.29
C LEU A 27 2.58 -8.81 10.67
N MET A 28 2.35 -10.01 11.21
CA MET A 28 2.91 -10.43 12.49
C MET A 28 4.33 -10.99 12.40
N ILE A 29 4.91 -11.10 11.19
CA ILE A 29 6.31 -11.51 11.02
C ILE A 29 7.23 -10.51 11.75
N GLY A 30 7.90 -10.98 12.81
CA GLY A 30 8.81 -10.18 13.61
C GLY A 30 8.15 -9.35 14.71
N GLN A 31 6.83 -9.43 14.87
CA GLN A 31 6.10 -8.81 15.97
C GLN A 31 5.96 -9.78 17.16
N GLU A 32 5.92 -9.24 18.38
CA GLU A 32 5.67 -10.06 19.58
C GLU A 32 4.15 -10.26 19.77
N PRO A 33 3.64 -11.51 19.84
CA PRO A 33 2.21 -11.77 20.01
C PRO A 33 1.60 -11.11 21.25
N LYS A 34 2.32 -11.09 22.38
CA LYS A 34 1.85 -10.45 23.62
C LYS A 34 1.67 -8.94 23.48
N ALA A 35 2.52 -8.28 22.69
CA ALA A 35 2.38 -6.85 22.44
C ALA A 35 1.07 -6.57 21.67
N PHE A 36 0.73 -7.44 20.72
CA PHE A 36 -0.53 -7.37 19.97
C PHE A 36 -1.75 -7.64 20.86
N GLU A 37 -1.67 -8.63 21.76
CA GLU A 37 -2.71 -8.93 22.77
C GLU A 37 -3.04 -7.72 23.65
N ILE A 38 -2.01 -7.01 24.12
CA ILE A 38 -2.17 -5.85 24.98
C ILE A 38 -2.70 -4.64 24.21
N ALA A 39 -2.21 -4.41 22.98
CA ALA A 39 -2.56 -3.24 22.17
C ALA A 39 -3.95 -3.35 21.54
N HIS A 40 -4.36 -4.56 21.12
CA HIS A 40 -5.58 -4.82 20.35
C HIS A 40 -6.35 -6.04 20.89
N PRO A 41 -6.84 -6.00 22.15
CA PRO A 41 -7.58 -7.11 22.74
C PRO A 41 -8.87 -7.44 21.98
N GLU A 42 -9.46 -6.48 21.26
CA GLU A 42 -10.64 -6.68 20.41
C GLU A 42 -10.35 -7.47 19.12
N MET A 43 -9.08 -7.62 18.75
CA MET A 43 -8.66 -8.23 17.48
C MET A 43 -8.07 -9.63 17.65
N GLN A 44 -8.20 -10.26 18.81
CA GLN A 44 -7.60 -11.58 19.08
C GLN A 44 -8.12 -12.69 18.18
N TRP A 45 -9.35 -12.56 17.66
CA TRP A 45 -9.91 -13.50 16.70
C TRP A 45 -9.08 -13.65 15.41
N LEU A 46 -8.20 -12.69 15.09
CA LEU A 46 -7.29 -12.77 13.94
C LEU A 46 -6.27 -13.90 14.07
N TRP A 47 -5.93 -14.31 15.30
CA TRP A 47 -5.06 -15.48 15.53
C TRP A 47 -5.73 -16.78 15.08
N ASP A 48 -7.05 -16.87 15.19
CA ASP A 48 -7.84 -17.99 14.67
C ASP A 48 -8.06 -17.90 13.15
N SER A 49 -7.78 -16.74 12.54
CA SER A 49 -7.95 -16.49 11.10
C SER A 49 -6.72 -15.77 10.48
N PRO A 50 -5.54 -16.42 10.48
CA PRO A 50 -4.27 -15.79 10.10
C PRO A 50 -4.21 -15.28 8.67
N LYS A 51 -5.05 -15.83 7.78
CA LYS A 51 -5.14 -15.44 6.37
C LYS A 51 -6.05 -14.24 6.10
N THR A 52 -6.60 -13.63 7.15
CA THR A 52 -7.43 -12.42 7.01
C THR A 52 -6.62 -11.30 6.38
N MET A 53 -7.15 -10.71 5.30
CA MET A 53 -6.50 -9.63 4.57
C MET A 53 -6.77 -8.29 5.24
N LEU A 54 -5.71 -7.65 5.74
CA LEU A 54 -5.79 -6.38 6.47
C LEU A 54 -5.18 -5.23 5.65
N PRO A 55 -5.72 -4.00 5.76
CA PRO A 55 -5.10 -2.82 5.17
C PRO A 55 -3.73 -2.54 5.80
N VAL A 56 -2.72 -2.29 4.97
CA VAL A 56 -1.36 -1.92 5.42
C VAL A 56 -1.12 -0.41 5.47
N VAL A 57 -2.11 0.36 5.03
CA VAL A 57 -2.15 1.82 5.06
C VAL A 57 -3.49 2.25 5.65
N GLU A 58 -3.52 3.40 6.31
CA GLU A 58 -4.72 3.87 7.02
C GLU A 58 -5.85 4.30 6.08
N SER A 59 -5.52 5.03 5.02
CA SER A 59 -6.51 5.60 4.11
C SER A 59 -5.95 5.85 2.70
N PRO A 60 -6.80 6.03 1.67
CA PRO A 60 -6.37 6.49 0.35
C PRO A 60 -5.59 7.80 0.39
N GLU A 61 -5.87 8.68 1.36
CA GLU A 61 -5.28 10.01 1.48
C GLU A 61 -3.79 9.95 1.88
N CYS A 62 -3.31 8.82 2.42
CA CYS A 62 -1.90 8.59 2.75
C CYS A 62 -0.96 8.63 1.53
N TYR A 63 -1.49 8.49 0.31
CA TYR A 63 -0.69 8.48 -0.91
C TYR A 63 -0.44 9.89 -1.45
N SER A 64 0.82 10.33 -1.42
CA SER A 64 1.27 11.51 -2.15
C SER A 64 1.70 11.14 -3.58
N ILE A 65 0.87 11.47 -4.57
CA ILE A 65 1.16 11.21 -5.98
C ILE A 65 1.65 12.50 -6.65
N ALA A 66 2.93 12.53 -6.96
CA ALA A 66 3.57 13.57 -7.78
C ALA A 66 3.92 13.01 -9.16
N VAL A 67 3.68 13.80 -10.20
CA VAL A 67 4.18 13.52 -11.56
C VAL A 67 5.40 14.40 -11.76
N VAL A 68 6.59 13.81 -11.72
CA VAL A 68 7.83 14.54 -11.97
C VAL A 68 8.00 14.67 -13.48
N GLY A 69 7.59 15.82 -14.01
CA GLY A 69 7.76 16.18 -15.42
C GLY A 69 9.16 16.71 -15.68
N ALA A 70 10.10 15.83 -15.97
CA ALA A 70 11.30 16.16 -16.75
C ALA A 70 11.20 15.39 -18.08
N ALA A 71 11.99 15.78 -19.10
CA ALA A 71 12.16 15.04 -20.35
C ALA A 71 12.89 13.70 -20.13
N ALA A 72 12.40 12.88 -19.20
CA ALA A 72 12.90 11.56 -18.90
C ALA A 72 11.81 10.58 -19.34
N GLY A 73 12.09 9.77 -20.35
CA GLY A 73 11.17 8.75 -20.87
C GLY A 73 10.90 7.59 -19.90
N ARG A 74 10.93 7.81 -18.58
CA ARG A 74 10.78 6.81 -17.53
C ARG A 74 10.00 7.36 -16.34
N GLY A 75 9.05 6.58 -15.82
CA GLY A 75 8.40 6.83 -14.54
C GLY A 75 9.19 6.21 -13.39
N ALA A 76 9.27 6.90 -12.26
CA ALA A 76 9.86 6.39 -11.03
C ALA A 76 8.77 6.23 -9.95
N PHE A 77 8.77 5.10 -9.24
CA PHE A 77 7.92 4.85 -8.07
C PHE A 77 8.78 4.88 -6.81
N PHE A 78 8.31 5.60 -5.79
CA PHE A 78 8.98 5.73 -4.50
C PHE A 78 8.06 5.17 -3.41
N TRP A 79 8.56 4.21 -2.64
CA TRP A 79 7.88 3.66 -1.45
C TRP A 79 8.81 3.81 -0.25
N GLY A 80 8.37 4.53 0.79
CA GLY A 80 8.99 4.48 2.13
C GLY A 80 10.49 4.84 2.22
N ALA A 81 10.99 5.81 1.46
CA ALA A 81 12.38 6.29 1.54
C ALA A 81 13.48 5.21 1.31
N GLY A 82 13.21 4.16 0.52
CA GLY A 82 14.20 3.18 0.09
C GLY A 82 14.34 3.12 -1.44
N ALA A 83 15.15 4.03 -1.99
CA ALA A 83 15.58 4.15 -3.40
C ALA A 83 14.49 4.18 -4.51
N PRO A 84 14.68 4.95 -5.60
CA PRO A 84 13.76 4.93 -6.73
C PRO A 84 13.72 3.55 -7.40
N VAL A 85 12.54 2.92 -7.42
CA VAL A 85 12.30 1.75 -8.27
C VAL A 85 11.68 2.27 -9.56
N THR A 86 12.43 2.21 -10.66
CA THR A 86 11.91 2.55 -11.99
C THR A 86 11.32 1.29 -12.62
N ARG A 87 10.08 1.38 -13.12
CA ARG A 87 9.47 0.34 -13.96
C ARG A 87 9.30 0.89 -15.37
N LEU A 88 9.63 0.05 -16.36
CA LEU A 88 9.37 0.35 -17.76
C LEU A 88 7.85 0.32 -17.99
N ILE A 89 7.27 1.44 -18.46
CA ILE A 89 5.91 1.47 -18.98
C ILE A 89 6.00 0.97 -20.43
N LYS A 90 5.52 -0.25 -20.69
CA LYS A 90 5.39 -0.75 -22.06
C LYS A 90 4.21 -0.03 -22.74
N PRO A 91 4.30 0.31 -24.05
CA PRO A 91 3.23 0.96 -24.80
C PRO A 91 1.92 0.18 -24.79
#